data_AF-A0A0A9CR53-F1
#
_entry.id   AF-A0A0A9CR53-F1
#
_cell.length_a   1.000
_cell.length_b   1.000
_cell.length_c   1.000
_cell.angle_alpha   90.00
_cell.angle_beta   90.00
_cell.angle_gamma   90.00
#
_symmetry.space_group_name_H-M   'P 1'
#
loop_
_entity.id
_entity.type
_entity.pdbx_description
1 polymer ?
#
loop_
_entity_poly.entity_id
_entity_poly.type
_entity_poly.pdbx_seq_one_letter_code
_entity_poly.pdbx_strand_id
1 'polypeptide(L)'
;MARKPIWSRVTDDGLQTRAHLETQLASSLALKSPQEYRQCLLSYIRFLAREADESRLREVCESFLGPPMGTVCSASSTDPKNPAWDPDVLGMKKHKLLREDILPSMASNRKVQRLLNEFMDLLSEYEAAESKADPMDVTPQSATEVNDNVNTS
;
A
#
# COMPACT_ATOMS: atom_id res chain seq x y z
N MET A 1 -29.12 -3.76 16.74
CA MET A 1 -28.20 -2.60 16.77
C MET A 1 -26.85 -3.06 17.30
N ALA A 2 -25.90 -3.37 16.40
CA ALA A 2 -24.58 -3.86 16.78
C ALA A 2 -23.75 -2.70 17.37
N ARG A 3 -23.25 -2.91 18.59
CA ARG A 3 -22.33 -1.98 19.25
C ARG A 3 -21.01 -2.05 18.49
N LYS A 4 -20.80 -1.09 17.59
CA LYS A 4 -19.50 -0.68 17.05
C LYS A 4 -18.45 -0.79 18.17
N PRO A 5 -17.40 -1.61 18.03
CA PRO A 5 -16.35 -1.63 19.02
C PRO A 5 -15.68 -0.26 19.02
N ILE A 6 -15.91 0.48 20.09
CA ILE A 6 -15.22 1.72 20.42
C ILE A 6 -13.78 1.30 20.75
N TRP A 7 -12.93 1.24 19.73
CA TRP A 7 -11.47 1.20 19.90
C TRP A 7 -10.90 2.59 20.22
N SER A 8 -11.74 3.55 20.64
CA SER A 8 -11.29 4.81 21.22
C SER A 8 -10.85 4.60 22.67
N ARG A 9 -9.96 3.65 22.93
CA ARG A 9 -9.02 3.83 24.03
C ARG A 9 -7.81 4.50 23.39
N VAL A 10 -7.71 5.79 23.67
CA VAL A 10 -6.48 6.57 23.61
C VAL A 10 -5.31 5.61 23.81
N THR A 11 -4.58 5.33 22.74
CA THR A 11 -3.32 4.62 22.90
C THR A 11 -2.46 5.60 23.71
N ASP A 12 -2.09 5.14 24.90
CA ASP A 12 -1.13 5.77 25.79
C ASP A 12 0.26 5.56 25.17
N ASP A 13 0.53 6.16 24.03
CA ASP A 13 1.85 6.10 23.38
C ASP A 13 2.72 7.27 23.82
N GLY A 14 2.31 7.96 24.89
CA GLY A 14 3.11 8.98 25.55
C GLY A 14 4.49 8.45 25.96
N LEU A 15 4.58 7.16 26.27
CA LEU A 15 5.70 6.54 26.98
C LEU A 15 6.36 5.34 26.27
N GLN A 16 5.85 4.89 25.11
CA GLN A 16 6.45 3.75 24.41
C GLN A 16 7.69 4.19 23.63
N THR A 17 8.80 3.48 23.85
CA THR A 17 10.05 3.71 23.11
C THR A 17 9.95 3.11 21.72
N ARG A 18 10.66 3.72 20.76
CA ARG A 18 10.76 3.23 19.38
C ARG A 18 11.07 1.73 19.29
N ALA A 19 12.07 1.26 20.03
CA ALA A 19 12.48 -0.14 20.03
C ALA A 19 11.36 -1.10 20.51
N HIS A 20 10.51 -0.64 21.43
CA HIS A 20 9.37 -1.42 21.89
C HIS A 20 8.32 -1.58 20.78
N LEU A 21 8.02 -0.50 20.06
CA LEU A 21 7.09 -0.51 18.93
C LEU A 21 7.60 -1.40 17.78
N GLU A 22 8.89 -1.35 17.47
CA GLU A 22 9.52 -2.22 16.48
C GLU A 22 9.44 -3.71 16.90
N THR A 23 9.67 -4.00 18.18
CA THR A 23 9.56 -5.36 18.73
C THR A 23 8.10 -5.86 18.68
N GLN A 24 7.13 -5.01 19.00
CA GLN A 24 5.71 -5.35 18.88
C GLN A 24 5.30 -5.62 17.42
N LEU A 25 5.80 -4.82 16.48
CA LEU A 25 5.57 -5.03 15.05
C LEU A 25 6.17 -6.36 14.57
N ALA A 26 7.39 -6.70 15.00
CA ALA A 26 8.01 -7.99 14.68
C ALA A 26 7.25 -9.17 15.31
N SER A 27 6.76 -8.99 16.54
CA SER A 27 5.99 -10.02 17.26
C SER A 27 4.64 -10.28 16.60
N SER A 28 3.92 -9.23 16.18
CA SER A 28 2.64 -9.36 15.49
C SER A 28 2.78 -10.02 14.10
N LEU A 29 3.87 -9.76 13.39
CA LEU A 29 4.24 -10.50 12.18
C LEU A 29 4.50 -11.99 12.47
N ALA A 30 5.21 -12.31 13.54
CA ALA A 30 5.47 -13.69 13.94
C ALA A 30 4.17 -14.44 14.30
N LEU A 31 3.23 -13.75 14.95
CA LEU A 31 1.90 -14.27 15.29
C LEU A 31 0.97 -14.38 14.07
N LYS A 32 1.34 -13.83 12.91
CA LYS A 32 0.54 -13.76 11.67
C LYS A 32 -0.87 -13.20 11.90
N SER A 33 -1.02 -12.31 12.89
CA SER A 33 -2.31 -11.69 13.21
C SER A 33 -2.45 -10.36 12.48
N PRO A 34 -3.37 -10.24 11.50
CA PRO A 34 -3.51 -9.02 10.71
C PRO A 34 -4.02 -7.84 11.56
N GLN A 35 -4.90 -8.09 12.54
CA GLN A 35 -5.42 -7.01 13.40
C GLN A 35 -4.33 -6.43 14.30
N GLU A 36 -3.52 -7.29 14.95
CA GLU A 36 -2.44 -6.85 15.84
C GLU A 36 -1.34 -6.14 15.05
N TYR A 37 -1.01 -6.62 13.86
CA TYR A 37 -0.05 -5.96 12.98
C TYR A 37 -0.49 -4.55 12.63
N ARG A 38 -1.77 -4.37 12.25
CA ARG A 38 -2.34 -3.05 11.95
C ARG A 38 -2.28 -2.11 13.15
N GLN A 39 -2.61 -2.59 14.35
CA GLN A 39 -2.55 -1.79 15.58
C GLN A 39 -1.11 -1.38 15.93
N CYS A 40 -0.17 -2.33 15.91
CA CYS A 40 1.24 -2.05 16.18
C CYS A 40 1.83 -1.06 15.17
N LEU A 41 1.48 -1.21 13.90
CA LEU A 41 1.89 -0.30 12.83
C LEU A 41 1.35 1.11 13.07
N LEU A 42 0.06 1.25 13.38
CA LEU A 42 -0.57 2.55 13.66
C LEU A 42 0.09 3.26 14.86
N SER A 43 0.38 2.54 15.93
CA SER A 43 1.11 3.08 17.09
C SER A 43 2.50 3.58 16.70
N TYR A 44 3.22 2.82 15.87
CA TYR A 44 4.53 3.20 15.34
C TYR A 44 4.47 4.45 14.45
N ILE A 45 3.56 4.51 13.48
CA ILE A 45 3.37 5.68 12.61
C ILE A 45 3.02 6.92 13.43
N ARG A 46 2.12 6.79 14.41
CA ARG A 46 1.71 7.92 15.24
C ARG A 46 2.84 8.41 16.13
N PHE A 47 3.74 7.53 16.57
CA PHE A 47 4.99 7.90 17.23
C PHE A 47 5.91 8.71 16.29
N LEU A 48 6.14 8.24 15.07
CA LEU A 48 6.97 8.95 14.07
C LEU A 48 6.37 10.30 13.68
N ALA A 49 5.04 10.35 13.48
CA ALA A 49 4.32 11.56 13.18
C ALA A 49 4.45 12.57 14.32
N ARG A 50 4.42 12.13 15.59
CA ARG A 50 4.64 13.01 16.75
C ARG A 50 6.04 13.60 16.80
N GLU A 51 7.06 12.77 16.55
CA GLU A 51 8.47 13.18 16.47
C GLU A 51 8.77 14.05 15.23
N ALA A 52 7.87 14.03 14.23
CA ALA A 52 8.06 14.64 12.91
C ALA A 52 9.33 14.12 12.20
N ASP A 53 9.58 12.82 12.32
CA ASP A 53 10.68 12.12 11.65
C ASP A 53 10.29 11.83 10.19
N GLU A 54 10.48 12.83 9.33
CA GLU A 54 10.12 12.76 7.90
C GLU A 54 10.88 11.67 7.17
N SER A 55 12.17 11.47 7.47
CA SER A 55 13.01 10.44 6.84
C SER A 55 12.45 9.05 7.07
N ARG A 56 12.14 8.71 8.33
CA ARG A 56 11.58 7.39 8.62
C ARG A 56 10.18 7.23 8.07
N LEU A 57 9.32 8.25 8.19
CA LEU A 57 7.98 8.19 7.63
C LEU A 57 8.03 7.92 6.13
N ARG A 58 8.93 8.60 5.41
CA ARG A 58 9.18 8.38 3.99
C ARG A 58 9.57 6.93 3.71
N GLU A 59 10.56 6.39 4.42
CA GLU A 59 11.01 5.00 4.24
C GLU A 59 9.86 4.00 4.45
N VAL A 60 9.03 4.21 5.48
CA VAL A 60 7.88 3.33 5.74
C VAL A 60 6.86 3.47 4.60
N CYS A 61 6.47 4.68 4.23
CA CYS A 61 5.51 4.90 3.14
C CYS A 61 6.01 4.33 1.80
N GLU A 62 7.30 4.48 1.47
CA GLU A 62 7.93 3.88 0.28
C GLU A 62 7.91 2.35 0.35
N SER A 63 8.18 1.75 1.52
CA SER A 63 8.05 0.30 1.70
C SER A 63 6.61 -0.21 1.50
N PHE A 64 5.60 0.62 1.77
CA PHE A 64 4.19 0.29 1.56
C PHE A 64 3.70 0.60 0.15
N LEU A 65 4.30 1.57 -0.54
CA LEU A 65 3.98 1.93 -1.92
C LEU A 65 4.62 0.95 -2.92
N GLY A 66 5.83 0.48 -2.60
CA GLY A 66 6.64 -0.38 -3.45
C GLY A 66 7.58 0.41 -4.35
N PRO A 67 8.52 -0.28 -5.04
CA PRO A 67 9.45 0.37 -5.96
C PRO A 67 8.67 1.22 -7.00
N PRO A 68 9.16 2.43 -7.35
CA PRO A 68 8.60 3.24 -8.42
C PRO A 68 8.46 2.37 -9.67
N MET A 69 7.22 2.13 -10.10
CA MET A 69 6.90 1.49 -11.37
C MET A 69 7.48 2.36 -12.50
N GLY A 70 8.77 2.19 -12.78
CA GLY A 70 9.53 3.09 -13.65
C GLY A 70 11.05 2.91 -13.55
N THR A 71 11.56 2.41 -12.42
CA THR A 71 12.96 1.94 -12.31
C THR A 71 13.02 0.42 -12.31
N VAL A 72 12.57 -0.17 -13.42
CA VAL A 72 13.38 -1.23 -14.01
C VAL A 72 14.62 -0.54 -14.56
N CYS A 73 15.71 -0.51 -13.79
CA CYS A 73 17.01 -0.45 -14.42
C CYS A 73 18.06 -1.12 -13.52
N SER A 74 18.43 -2.31 -13.98
CA SER A 74 19.68 -3.00 -13.69
C SER A 74 19.76 -3.84 -12.42
N ALA A 75 18.91 -4.85 -12.33
CA ALA A 75 19.46 -6.19 -12.21
C ALA A 75 18.59 -7.12 -13.02
N SER A 76 19.22 -7.74 -14.02
CA SER A 76 18.83 -8.99 -14.63
C SER A 76 17.91 -9.83 -13.74
N SER A 77 16.87 -10.37 -14.35
CA SER A 77 16.60 -11.81 -14.35
C SER A 77 17.50 -12.65 -13.42
N THR A 78 16.87 -13.49 -12.60
CA THR A 78 17.48 -14.60 -11.83
C THR A 78 18.34 -14.22 -10.62
N ASP A 79 17.72 -13.73 -9.55
CA ASP A 79 18.24 -13.98 -8.19
C ASP A 79 17.06 -14.24 -7.22
N PRO A 80 16.95 -15.43 -6.59
CA PRO A 80 15.87 -15.78 -5.67
C PRO A 80 15.98 -15.11 -4.28
N LYS A 81 16.83 -14.08 -4.12
CA LYS A 81 17.11 -13.42 -2.84
C LYS A 81 16.77 -11.94 -2.80
N ASN A 82 16.22 -11.37 -3.87
CA ASN A 82 15.58 -10.05 -3.78
C ASN A 82 14.12 -10.27 -3.35
N PRO A 83 13.68 -9.83 -2.16
CA PRO A 83 12.28 -9.95 -1.79
C PRO A 83 11.49 -9.07 -2.73
N ALA A 84 10.91 -9.68 -3.77
CA ALA A 84 9.92 -9.04 -4.62
C ALA A 84 8.90 -8.37 -3.69
N TRP A 85 8.74 -7.06 -3.84
CA TRP A 85 7.82 -6.31 -2.99
C TRP A 85 6.43 -6.94 -3.10
N ASP A 86 5.92 -7.45 -1.98
CA ASP A 86 4.60 -8.08 -1.96
C ASP A 86 3.51 -6.98 -1.83
N PRO A 87 2.51 -6.90 -2.71
CA PRO A 87 1.44 -5.91 -2.62
C PRO A 87 0.51 -6.11 -1.41
N ASP A 88 0.51 -7.32 -0.83
CA ASP A 88 -0.30 -7.68 0.32
C ASP A 88 0.57 -7.97 1.56
N VAL A 89 0.04 -7.67 2.74
CA VAL A 89 0.64 -8.02 4.02
C VAL A 89 -0.39 -8.72 4.88
N LEU A 90 -0.17 -10.01 5.16
CA LEU A 90 -1.11 -10.86 5.90
C LEU A 90 -2.55 -10.85 5.30
N GLY A 91 -2.66 -10.75 3.97
CA GLY A 91 -3.94 -10.66 3.25
C GLY A 91 -4.58 -9.27 3.25
N MET A 92 -3.86 -8.23 3.67
CA MET A 92 -4.28 -6.84 3.60
C MET A 92 -3.49 -6.09 2.53
N LYS A 93 -4.19 -5.40 1.62
CA LYS A 93 -3.56 -4.54 0.61
C LYS A 93 -2.75 -3.44 1.27
N LYS A 94 -1.45 -3.37 0.98
CA LYS A 94 -0.55 -2.33 1.53
C LYS A 94 -1.00 -0.92 1.16
N HIS A 95 -1.42 -0.70 -0.09
CA HIS A 95 -1.94 0.59 -0.55
C HIS A 95 -3.22 1.01 0.21
N LYS A 96 -4.11 0.04 0.48
CA LYS A 96 -5.32 0.29 1.27
C LYS A 96 -4.98 0.69 2.70
N LEU A 97 -4.03 0.00 3.34
CA LEU A 97 -3.54 0.37 4.68
C LEU A 97 -2.87 1.75 4.67
N LEU A 98 -2.06 2.04 3.65
CA LEU A 98 -1.41 3.34 3.51
C LEU A 98 -2.46 4.46 3.46
N ARG A 99 -3.50 4.29 2.64
CA ARG A 99 -4.57 5.27 2.46
C ARG A 99 -5.53 5.40 3.65
N GLU A 100 -6.02 4.29 4.18
CA GLU A 100 -7.07 4.30 5.20
C GLU A 100 -6.54 4.48 6.63
N ASP A 101 -5.27 4.12 6.90
CA ASP A 101 -4.71 4.07 8.26
C ASP A 101 -3.51 4.98 8.45
N ILE A 102 -2.49 4.84 7.60
CA ILE A 102 -1.20 5.52 7.77
C ILE A 102 -1.34 7.03 7.49
N LEU A 103 -1.93 7.40 6.36
CA LEU A 103 -2.12 8.80 5.98
C LEU A 103 -2.96 9.58 7.02
N PRO A 104 -4.12 9.10 7.50
CA PRO A 104 -4.84 9.77 8.58
C PRO A 104 -4.03 9.92 9.86
N SER A 105 -3.17 8.95 10.18
CA SER A 105 -2.31 9.00 11.37
C SER A 105 -1.23 10.07 11.24
N MET A 106 -0.63 10.21 10.04
CA MET A 106 0.33 11.29 9.73
C MET A 106 -0.34 12.67 9.73
N ALA A 107 -1.60 12.76 9.31
CA ALA A 107 -2.35 14.01 9.24
C ALA A 107 -2.50 14.72 10.60
N SER A 108 -2.29 14.00 11.70
CA SER A 108 -2.28 14.55 13.06
C SER A 108 -1.16 15.59 13.31
N ASN A 109 -0.07 15.57 12.54
CA ASN A 109 1.02 16.52 12.67
C ASN A 109 1.11 17.45 11.44
N ARG A 110 1.17 18.77 11.69
CA ARG A 110 1.32 19.81 10.66
C ARG A 110 2.68 19.77 9.95
N LYS A 111 3.73 19.31 10.61
CA LYS A 111 5.10 19.27 10.05
C LYS A 111 5.22 18.30 8.88
N VAL A 112 4.56 17.14 8.99
CA VAL A 112 4.61 16.07 7.97
C VAL A 112 3.55 16.23 6.87
N GLN A 113 2.83 17.37 6.83
CA GLN A 113 1.76 17.59 5.84
C GLN A 113 2.28 17.65 4.40
N ARG A 114 3.51 18.15 4.19
CA ARG A 114 4.13 18.14 2.86
C ARG A 114 4.32 16.71 2.38
N LEU A 115 4.94 15.88 3.22
CA LEU A 115 5.14 14.46 2.98
C LEU A 115 3.81 13.70 2.78
N LEU A 116 2.80 14.01 3.60
CA LEU A 116 1.45 13.45 3.48
C LEU A 116 0.87 13.69 2.09
N ASN A 117 0.91 14.93 1.60
CA ASN A 117 0.38 15.30 0.29
C ASN A 117 1.16 14.61 -0.84
N GLU A 118 2.49 14.53 -0.74
CA GLU A 118 3.31 13.78 -1.70
C GLU A 118 2.86 12.32 -1.82
N PHE A 119 2.65 11.64 -0.68
CA PHE A 119 2.19 10.24 -0.72
C PHE A 119 0.72 10.09 -1.12
N MET A 120 -0.13 11.09 -0.89
CA MET A 120 -1.50 11.10 -1.42
C MET A 120 -1.52 11.17 -2.95
N ASP A 121 -0.71 12.05 -3.53
CA ASP A 121 -0.60 12.21 -4.98
C ASP A 121 0.02 10.96 -5.62
N LEU A 122 1.10 10.43 -5.04
CA LEU A 122 1.73 9.18 -5.49
C LEU A 122 0.75 8.01 -5.44
N LEU A 123 0.00 7.83 -4.34
CA LEU A 123 -1.00 6.76 -4.26
C LEU A 123 -2.07 6.89 -5.36
N SER A 124 -2.51 8.12 -5.65
CA SER A 124 -3.46 8.35 -6.75
C SER A 124 -2.88 8.00 -8.11
N GLU A 125 -1.59 8.25 -8.34
CA GLU A 125 -0.90 7.88 -9.57
C GLU A 125 -0.76 6.35 -9.71
N TYR A 126 -0.45 5.67 -8.61
CA TYR A 126 -0.39 4.21 -8.56
C TYR A 126 -1.75 3.55 -8.82
N GLU A 127 -2.84 4.03 -8.20
CA GLU A 127 -4.21 3.55 -8.48
C GLU A 127 -4.61 3.79 -9.95
N ALA A 128 -4.19 4.92 -10.52
CA ALA A 128 -4.39 5.23 -11.94
C ALA A 128 -3.53 4.36 -12.87
N ALA A 129 -2.36 3.91 -12.43
CA ALA A 129 -1.50 3.00 -13.17
C ALA A 129 -2.00 1.55 -13.11
N GLU A 130 -2.51 1.10 -11.96
CA GLU A 130 -3.13 -0.23 -11.79
C GLU A 130 -4.36 -0.36 -12.71
N SER A 131 -5.15 0.71 -12.85
CA SER A 131 -6.28 0.75 -13.78
C SER A 131 -5.90 0.92 -15.27
N LYS A 132 -4.68 1.34 -15.59
CA LYS A 132 -4.15 1.41 -16.96
C LYS A 132 -3.42 0.14 -17.41
N ALA A 133 -3.16 -0.80 -16.51
CA ALA A 133 -2.50 -2.07 -16.83
C ALA A 133 -3.46 -3.14 -17.40
N ASP A 134 -4.78 -2.89 -17.40
CA ASP A 134 -5.77 -3.67 -18.14
C ASP A 134 -6.23 -2.89 -19.40
N PRO A 135 -5.43 -2.94 -20.49
CA PRO A 135 -6.08 -3.19 -21.77
C PRO A 135 -5.29 -4.13 -22.69
N MET A 136 -6.05 -4.98 -23.38
CA MET A 136 -5.70 -5.80 -24.56
C MET A 136 -4.87 -7.07 -24.33
N ASP A 137 -5.57 -8.15 -23.94
CA ASP A 137 -5.30 -9.44 -24.59
C ASP A 137 -5.63 -9.29 -26.09
N VAL A 138 -4.59 -9.37 -26.90
CA VAL A 138 -4.66 -9.43 -28.35
C VAL A 138 -5.03 -10.86 -28.73
N THR A 139 -6.27 -11.08 -29.15
CA THR A 139 -6.59 -12.26 -29.96
C THR A 139 -6.80 -11.81 -31.41
N PRO A 140 -5.87 -12.12 -32.35
CA PRO A 140 -6.14 -11.98 -33.78
C PRO A 140 -6.79 -13.27 -34.26
N GLN A 141 -8.11 -13.28 -34.42
CA GLN A 141 -8.79 -14.35 -35.15
C GLN A 141 -9.25 -13.87 -36.52
N SER A 142 -8.46 -14.26 -37.52
CA SER A 142 -8.93 -14.46 -38.90
C SER A 142 -10.10 -15.43 -38.92
N ALA A 143 -11.21 -15.05 -39.55
CA ALA A 143 -11.92 -15.91 -40.51
C ALA A 143 -12.99 -15.09 -41.23
N THR A 144 -12.78 -15.01 -42.54
CA THR A 144 -13.70 -14.75 -43.64
C THR A 144 -15.09 -15.35 -43.42
N GLU A 145 -16.15 -14.58 -43.71
CA GLU A 145 -17.36 -15.08 -44.40
C GLU A 145 -18.16 -13.87 -44.92
N VAL A 146 -17.91 -13.52 -46.18
CA VAL A 146 -18.74 -12.62 -46.99
C VAL A 146 -20.02 -13.35 -47.33
N ASN A 147 -21.15 -12.80 -46.88
CA ASN A 147 -22.48 -13.29 -47.18
C ASN A 147 -23.17 -12.24 -48.06
N ASP A 148 -23.28 -12.52 -49.37
CA ASP A 148 -24.15 -11.76 -50.28
C ASP A 148 -25.08 -12.74 -51.01
N ASN A 149 -26.28 -12.85 -50.44
CA ASN A 149 -27.49 -13.25 -51.13
C ASN A 149 -28.06 -12.02 -51.85
N VAL A 150 -28.42 -12.10 -53.15
CA VAL A 150 -29.68 -11.56 -53.73
C VAL A 150 -29.66 -11.49 -55.30
N ASN A 151 -30.54 -12.30 -55.92
CA ASN A 151 -31.56 -11.91 -56.94
C ASN A 151 -31.29 -11.91 -58.48
N THR A 152 -32.34 -12.41 -59.18
CA THR A 152 -32.82 -12.28 -60.60
C THR A 152 -31.86 -12.64 -61.74
N SER A 153 -32.25 -13.37 -62.80
CA SER A 153 -33.52 -13.49 -63.54
C SER A 153 -33.66 -14.84 -64.23
#